data_AF-A0A1F9LJ24-F1
#
_entry.id   AF-A0A1F9LJ24-F1
#
_cell.length_a   1.000
_cell.length_b   1.000
_cell.length_c   1.000
_cell.angle_alpha   90.00
_cell.angle_beta   90.00
_cell.angle_gamma   90.00
#
_symmetry.space_group_name_H-M   'P 1'
#
loop_
_entity.id
_entity.type
_entity.pdbx_description
1 polymer ?
#
loop_
_entity_poly.entity_id
_entity_poly.type
_entity_poly.pdbx_seq_one_letter_code
_entity_poly.pdbx_strand_id
1 'polypeptide(L)'
;MQPWSIATMKVTPDKELASYLRLVGARIRTVRKLLGITQEGMSAHGFNMRYFQKIESGKTNITLGMLYRIAAAFDLQPHELIDPTRRFGARLVHDDTSGVPHQILGTHGAEQAAFRPVDPQPEDRFRSCVPLFSLAAAAGGFSTAAGVEIETWVVPNTQLPLHEGMFVARVVGHSMEPAIPSGSFCLFRHPVAGSRQGRILLVEHRDIHDPDHGGSYTVKRYRSEKRAAPAEEGGWCHQKITLLSNNPAYAPIVLVPSETGQVRVIAELVAVLDGIPG
;
A
#
# COMPACT_ATOMS: atom_id res chain seq x y z
N MET A 1 -23.76 -36.67 -43.63
CA MET A 1 -22.75 -36.61 -42.53
C MET A 1 -22.78 -35.20 -41.97
N GLN A 2 -23.28 -35.02 -40.75
CA GLN A 2 -23.22 -33.72 -40.07
C GLN A 2 -21.88 -33.57 -39.35
N PRO A 3 -21.24 -32.39 -39.38
CA PRO A 3 -20.01 -32.16 -38.64
C PRO A 3 -20.31 -32.02 -37.14
N TRP A 4 -19.62 -32.83 -36.35
CA TRP A 4 -19.47 -32.73 -34.91
C TRP A 4 -19.24 -31.27 -34.45
N SER A 5 -20.21 -30.74 -33.70
CA SER A 5 -20.07 -29.51 -32.93
C SER A 5 -19.44 -29.87 -31.59
N ILE A 6 -18.15 -29.58 -31.40
CA ILE A 6 -17.61 -29.42 -30.05
C ILE A 6 -17.72 -27.95 -29.70
N ALA A 7 -18.72 -27.63 -28.89
CA ALA A 7 -18.74 -26.40 -28.14
C ALA A 7 -17.52 -26.37 -27.21
N THR A 8 -16.40 -25.83 -27.70
CA THR A 8 -15.26 -25.52 -26.84
C THR A 8 -15.72 -24.38 -25.94
N MET A 9 -16.07 -24.70 -24.70
CA MET A 9 -16.27 -23.69 -23.65
C MET A 9 -14.98 -22.86 -23.60
N LYS A 10 -15.00 -21.66 -24.20
CA LYS A 10 -13.93 -20.67 -24.04
C LYS A 10 -13.93 -20.24 -22.56
N VAL A 11 -13.12 -20.89 -21.75
CA VAL A 11 -12.82 -20.41 -20.40
C VAL A 11 -12.03 -19.11 -20.59
N THR A 12 -12.51 -18.02 -20.00
CA THR A 12 -11.85 -16.72 -20.08
C THR A 12 -10.81 -16.60 -18.96
N PRO A 13 -9.69 -15.87 -19.17
CA PRO A 13 -8.66 -15.66 -18.15
C PRO A 13 -9.21 -15.18 -16.79
N ASP A 14 -10.30 -14.40 -16.79
CA ASP A 14 -10.95 -13.94 -15.56
C ASP A 14 -11.64 -15.07 -14.77
N LYS A 15 -12.22 -16.06 -15.46
CA LYS A 15 -12.82 -17.23 -14.82
C LYS A 15 -11.75 -18.18 -14.28
N GLU A 16 -10.61 -18.25 -14.95
CA GLU A 16 -9.43 -19.00 -14.47
C GLU A 16 -8.85 -18.35 -13.22
N LEU A 17 -8.66 -17.02 -13.25
CA LEU A 17 -8.20 -16.25 -12.10
C LEU A 17 -9.16 -16.39 -10.91
N ALA A 18 -10.48 -16.25 -11.13
CA ALA A 18 -11.46 -16.42 -10.06
C ALA A 18 -11.44 -17.84 -9.45
N SER A 19 -11.24 -18.86 -10.29
CA SER A 19 -11.11 -20.25 -9.84
C SER A 19 -9.81 -20.46 -9.04
N TYR A 20 -8.71 -19.87 -9.51
CA TYR A 20 -7.41 -19.90 -8.86
C TYR A 20 -7.43 -19.19 -7.49
N LEU A 21 -8.05 -18.01 -7.40
CA LEU A 21 -8.20 -17.30 -6.11
C LEU A 21 -9.03 -18.09 -5.09
N ARG A 22 -10.08 -18.80 -5.52
CA ARG A 22 -10.83 -19.72 -4.64
C ARG A 22 -9.99 -20.89 -4.17
N LEU A 23 -9.14 -21.44 -5.04
CA LEU A 23 -8.22 -22.51 -4.69
C LEU A 23 -7.22 -22.06 -3.62
N VAL A 24 -6.57 -20.91 -3.84
CA VAL A 24 -5.62 -20.31 -2.88
C VAL A 24 -6.33 -19.97 -1.56
N GLY A 25 -7.50 -19.35 -1.60
CA GLY A 25 -8.28 -19.04 -0.39
C GLY A 25 -8.67 -20.29 0.41
N ALA A 26 -9.11 -21.36 -0.27
CA ALA A 26 -9.41 -22.64 0.36
C ALA A 26 -8.16 -23.29 0.97
N ARG A 27 -7.00 -23.16 0.31
CA ARG A 27 -5.72 -23.64 0.82
C ARG A 27 -5.32 -22.91 2.10
N ILE A 28 -5.33 -21.58 2.10
CA ILE A 28 -5.07 -20.73 3.28
C ILE A 28 -5.97 -21.14 4.46
N ARG A 29 -7.26 -21.37 4.21
CA ARG A 29 -8.20 -21.85 5.23
C ARG A 29 -7.79 -23.19 5.82
N THR A 30 -7.42 -24.14 4.97
CA THR A 30 -7.00 -25.48 5.40
C THR A 30 -5.76 -25.39 6.28
N VAL A 31 -4.75 -24.61 5.87
CA VAL A 31 -3.52 -24.38 6.66
C VAL A 31 -3.86 -23.87 8.04
N ARG A 32 -4.65 -22.79 8.09
CA ARG A 32 -5.02 -22.11 9.32
C ARG A 32 -5.71 -23.07 10.29
N LYS A 33 -6.65 -23.86 9.79
CA LYS A 33 -7.37 -24.88 10.59
C LYS A 33 -6.43 -25.97 11.10
N LEU A 34 -5.47 -26.43 10.29
CA LEU A 34 -4.49 -27.44 10.70
C LEU A 34 -3.56 -26.93 11.80
N LEU A 35 -3.21 -25.64 11.78
CA LEU A 35 -2.44 -24.98 12.83
C LEU A 35 -3.28 -24.67 14.09
N GLY A 36 -4.57 -25.02 14.11
CA GLY A 36 -5.46 -24.73 15.23
C GLY A 36 -5.82 -23.25 15.39
N ILE A 37 -5.51 -22.42 14.40
CA ILE A 37 -5.77 -20.98 14.44
C ILE A 37 -7.21 -20.73 13.98
N THR A 38 -8.00 -20.00 14.75
CA THR A 38 -9.35 -19.56 14.32
C THR A 38 -9.26 -18.35 13.39
N GLN A 39 -10.32 -18.00 12.65
CA GLN A 39 -10.27 -16.76 11.87
C GLN A 39 -10.14 -15.55 12.81
N GLU A 40 -10.70 -15.65 14.02
CA GLU A 40 -10.58 -14.67 15.11
C GLU A 40 -9.13 -14.60 15.58
N GLY A 41 -8.49 -15.76 15.74
CA GLY A 41 -7.09 -15.89 16.15
C GLY A 41 -6.10 -15.27 15.18
N MET A 42 -6.45 -15.09 13.89
CA MET A 42 -5.61 -14.36 12.95
C MET A 42 -5.39 -12.89 13.35
N SER A 43 -6.25 -12.34 14.21
CA SER A 43 -6.07 -10.99 14.77
C SER A 43 -4.79 -10.89 15.61
N ALA A 44 -4.39 -11.97 16.30
CA ALA A 44 -3.12 -12.03 17.03
C ALA A 44 -1.89 -11.97 16.10
N HIS A 45 -2.08 -12.30 14.82
CA HIS A 45 -1.06 -12.19 13.77
C HIS A 45 -1.23 -10.90 12.94
N GLY A 46 -2.03 -9.94 13.41
CA GLY A 46 -2.21 -8.64 12.78
C GLY A 46 -3.13 -8.65 11.55
N PHE A 47 -4.07 -9.59 11.46
CA PHE A 47 -5.07 -9.63 10.38
C PHE A 47 -6.47 -9.28 10.86
N ASN A 48 -7.17 -8.45 10.08
CA ASN A 48 -8.60 -8.21 10.29
C ASN A 48 -9.41 -9.47 9.95
N MET A 49 -10.23 -9.94 10.89
CA MET A 49 -11.14 -11.07 10.74
C MET A 49 -11.95 -11.04 9.42
N ARG A 50 -12.67 -9.94 9.16
CA ARG A 50 -13.58 -9.83 8.00
C ARG A 50 -12.80 -9.80 6.69
N TYR A 51 -11.60 -9.22 6.70
CA TYR A 51 -10.69 -9.26 5.56
C TYR A 51 -10.15 -10.68 5.34
N PHE A 52 -9.76 -11.38 6.40
CA PHE A 52 -9.29 -12.76 6.33
C PHE A 52 -10.38 -13.71 5.81
N GLN A 53 -11.65 -13.49 6.18
CA GLN A 53 -12.80 -14.19 5.61
C GLN A 53 -12.92 -13.97 4.09
N LYS A 54 -12.69 -12.75 3.59
CA LYS A 54 -12.70 -12.45 2.15
C LYS A 54 -11.56 -13.17 1.43
N ILE A 55 -10.35 -13.20 2.02
CA ILE A 55 -9.19 -13.93 1.49
C ILE A 55 -9.53 -15.42 1.37
N GLU A 56 -9.99 -16.06 2.45
CA GLU A 56 -10.30 -17.49 2.42
C GLU A 56 -11.46 -17.84 1.49
N SER A 57 -12.36 -16.89 1.22
CA SER A 57 -13.44 -17.08 0.26
C SER A 57 -12.98 -17.00 -1.20
N GLY A 58 -11.75 -16.53 -1.46
CA GLY A 58 -11.21 -16.32 -2.80
C GLY A 58 -11.95 -15.26 -3.62
N LYS A 59 -12.72 -14.38 -2.96
CA LYS A 59 -13.48 -13.30 -3.59
C LYS A 59 -12.64 -12.04 -3.84
N THR A 60 -11.40 -12.01 -3.35
CA THR A 60 -10.49 -10.89 -3.48
C THR A 60 -9.16 -11.36 -4.05
N ASN A 61 -8.58 -10.56 -4.94
CA ASN A 61 -7.22 -10.77 -5.38
C ASN A 61 -6.28 -10.28 -4.28
N ILE A 62 -5.40 -11.15 -3.80
CA ILE A 62 -4.43 -10.81 -2.75
C ILE A 62 -3.12 -10.35 -3.40
N THR A 63 -2.51 -9.32 -2.83
CA THR A 63 -1.16 -8.91 -3.26
C THR A 63 -0.13 -9.96 -2.83
N LEU A 64 1.01 -10.03 -3.52
CA LEU A 64 2.12 -10.91 -3.11
C LEU A 64 2.65 -10.58 -1.71
N GLY A 65 2.62 -9.30 -1.31
CA GLY A 65 2.98 -8.90 0.06
C GLY A 65 2.00 -9.43 1.11
N MET A 66 0.70 -9.46 0.81
CA MET A 66 -0.29 -10.06 1.70
C MET A 66 -0.10 -11.57 1.79
N LEU A 67 0.15 -12.25 0.67
CA LEU A 67 0.49 -13.67 0.64
C LEU A 67 1.72 -13.98 1.51
N TYR A 68 2.76 -13.15 1.43
CA TYR A 68 3.96 -13.27 2.26
C TYR A 68 3.66 -13.13 3.75
N ARG A 69 2.84 -12.16 4.16
CA ARG A 69 2.44 -11.98 5.57
C ARG A 69 1.68 -13.20 6.09
N ILE A 70 0.76 -13.75 5.30
CA ILE A 70 -0.01 -14.94 5.69
C ILE A 70 0.94 -16.14 5.85
N ALA A 71 1.89 -16.29 4.93
CA ALA A 71 2.90 -17.35 5.01
C ALA A 71 3.75 -17.23 6.27
N ALA A 72 4.23 -16.03 6.58
CA ALA A 72 4.99 -15.74 7.80
C ALA A 72 4.19 -16.04 9.08
N ALA A 73 2.88 -15.71 9.11
CA ALA A 73 2.01 -16.01 10.24
C ALA A 73 1.81 -17.52 10.48
N PHE A 74 2.04 -18.34 9.45
CA PHE A 74 1.92 -19.80 9.50
C PHE A 74 3.26 -20.52 9.59
N ASP A 75 4.37 -19.79 9.66
CA ASP A 75 5.73 -20.33 9.55
C ASP A 75 5.94 -21.17 8.26
N LEU A 76 5.44 -20.63 7.14
CA LEU A 76 5.50 -21.26 5.81
C LEU A 76 6.11 -20.32 4.77
N GLN A 77 6.47 -20.89 3.63
CA GLN A 77 6.84 -20.17 2.43
C GLN A 77 5.61 -19.81 1.57
N PRO A 78 5.62 -18.67 0.85
CA PRO A 78 4.48 -18.24 0.02
C PRO A 78 4.03 -19.29 -1.02
N HIS A 79 4.98 -20.05 -1.58
CA HIS A 79 4.66 -21.07 -2.57
C HIS A 79 3.83 -22.23 -1.99
N GLU A 80 3.93 -22.50 -0.69
CA GLU A 80 3.17 -23.55 0.01
C GLU A 80 1.68 -23.21 0.19
N LEU A 81 1.34 -21.92 0.07
CA LEU A 81 -0.03 -21.42 0.14
C LEU A 81 -0.74 -21.38 -1.21
N ILE A 82 0.02 -21.40 -2.31
CA ILE A 82 -0.52 -21.29 -3.67
C ILE A 82 -0.44 -22.59 -4.47
N ASP A 83 0.45 -23.52 -4.10
CA ASP A 83 0.59 -24.81 -4.76
C ASP A 83 -0.09 -25.94 -3.95
N PRO A 84 -1.22 -26.49 -4.42
CA PRO A 84 -1.92 -27.58 -3.74
C PRO A 84 -1.17 -28.91 -3.79
N THR A 85 -0.19 -29.07 -4.70
CA THR A 85 0.57 -30.32 -4.89
C THR A 85 1.68 -30.51 -3.88
N ARG A 86 2.09 -29.44 -3.18
CA ARG A 86 3.09 -29.49 -2.11
C ARG A 86 2.44 -29.90 -0.78
N ARG A 87 3.04 -30.87 -0.07
CA ARG A 87 2.55 -31.34 1.24
C ARG A 87 2.98 -30.37 2.35
N PHE A 88 2.04 -30.04 3.24
CA PHE A 88 2.35 -29.32 4.49
C PHE A 88 3.40 -30.07 5.31
N GLY A 89 4.44 -29.37 5.77
CA GLY A 89 5.44 -29.95 6.67
C GLY A 89 6.31 -31.04 6.05
N ALA A 90 6.27 -31.23 4.73
CA ALA A 90 7.32 -31.93 4.04
C ALA A 90 8.56 -31.03 4.09
N ARG A 91 9.36 -31.18 5.14
CA ARG A 91 10.74 -30.70 5.19
C ARG A 91 11.38 -31.23 3.92
N LEU A 92 11.50 -30.40 2.88
CA LEU A 92 12.15 -30.78 1.63
C LEU A 92 13.62 -30.98 1.97
N VAL A 93 13.95 -32.24 2.25
CA VAL A 93 15.31 -32.74 2.21
C VAL A 93 15.71 -32.65 0.75
N HIS A 94 16.54 -31.64 0.48
CA HIS A 94 17.25 -31.33 -0.77
C HIS A 94 16.41 -30.98 -2.00
N ASP A 95 16.35 -29.67 -2.30
CA ASP A 95 16.76 -29.20 -3.63
C ASP A 95 17.36 -27.79 -3.53
N ASP A 96 18.31 -27.51 -4.41
CA ASP A 96 19.47 -26.63 -4.27
C ASP A 96 19.17 -25.10 -4.21
N THR A 97 18.70 -24.63 -3.06
CA THR A 97 18.67 -23.18 -2.71
C THR A 97 19.57 -22.84 -1.53
N SER A 98 20.67 -23.59 -1.39
CA SER A 98 21.83 -23.24 -0.56
C SER A 98 22.50 -21.91 -0.95
N GLY A 99 21.95 -21.18 -1.93
CA GLY A 99 22.46 -19.90 -2.45
C GLY A 99 21.55 -18.69 -2.25
N VAL A 100 20.41 -18.80 -1.55
CA VAL A 100 19.72 -17.58 -1.08
C VAL A 100 20.02 -17.44 0.40
N PRO A 101 20.96 -16.58 0.80
CA PRO A 101 21.24 -16.36 2.20
C PRO A 101 19.94 -16.03 2.92
N HIS A 102 19.71 -16.70 4.06
CA HIS A 102 18.72 -16.36 5.08
C HIS A 102 18.95 -14.94 5.69
N GLN A 103 19.67 -14.06 4.99
CA GLN A 103 20.05 -12.68 5.32
C GLN A 103 19.37 -11.64 4.41
N ILE A 104 18.47 -12.00 3.50
CA ILE A 104 17.58 -11.01 2.83
C ILE A 104 16.35 -10.74 3.72
N LEU A 105 16.60 -10.44 5.00
CA LEU A 105 15.64 -9.85 5.93
C LEU A 105 16.38 -8.78 6.73
N GLY A 106 16.91 -7.78 6.03
CA GLY A 106 17.19 -6.47 6.62
C GLY A 106 15.90 -5.68 6.94
N THR A 107 14.71 -6.22 6.67
CA THR A 107 13.43 -5.51 6.84
C THR A 107 12.86 -5.59 8.25
N HIS A 108 13.26 -6.55 9.09
CA HIS A 108 12.91 -6.49 10.52
C HIS A 108 13.68 -5.39 11.27
N GLY A 109 14.89 -5.04 10.82
CA GLY A 109 15.68 -3.94 11.38
C GLY A 109 15.12 -2.57 10.96
N ALA A 110 14.81 -2.40 9.68
CA ALA A 110 14.29 -1.12 9.16
C ALA A 110 12.90 -0.77 9.70
N GLU A 111 11.97 -1.74 9.81
CA GLU A 111 10.65 -1.50 10.39
C GLU A 111 10.73 -1.15 11.88
N GLN A 112 11.49 -1.93 12.68
CA GLN A 112 11.68 -1.64 14.11
C GLN A 112 12.38 -0.32 14.36
N ALA A 113 13.29 0.08 13.46
CA ALA A 113 13.99 1.33 13.61
C ALA A 113 13.22 2.54 13.06
N ALA A 114 12.24 2.35 12.16
CA ALA A 114 11.37 3.42 11.70
C ALA A 114 10.23 3.72 12.69
N PHE A 115 9.69 2.70 13.37
CA PHE A 115 8.63 2.86 14.36
C PHE A 115 8.46 1.63 15.26
N ARG A 116 7.77 1.79 16.39
CA ARG A 116 7.39 0.70 17.31
C ARG A 116 5.87 0.54 17.37
N PRO A 117 5.30 -0.64 17.08
CA PRO A 117 3.86 -0.91 17.25
C PRO A 117 3.41 -0.80 18.71
N VAL A 118 2.19 -0.28 18.94
CA VAL A 118 1.57 -0.12 20.27
C VAL A 118 0.05 -0.34 20.23
N ASP A 119 -0.54 -0.63 21.38
CA ASP A 119 -2.00 -0.57 21.62
C ASP A 119 -2.31 0.62 22.54
N PRO A 120 -2.69 1.79 22.00
CA PRO A 120 -2.71 3.03 22.77
C PRO A 120 -4.00 3.24 23.53
N GLN A 121 -3.89 3.83 24.72
CA GLN A 121 -5.04 4.43 25.38
C GLN A 121 -5.49 5.67 24.57
N PRO A 122 -6.77 6.10 24.67
CA PRO A 122 -7.27 7.26 23.93
C PRO A 122 -6.42 8.53 24.07
N GLU A 123 -5.83 8.76 25.25
CA GLU A 123 -4.99 9.91 25.60
C GLU A 123 -3.57 9.88 24.98
N ASP A 124 -3.10 8.72 24.54
CA ASP A 124 -1.80 8.55 23.89
C ASP A 124 -1.85 8.91 22.40
N ARG A 125 -3.05 8.84 21.82
CA ARG A 125 -3.29 9.05 20.39
C ARG A 125 -2.93 10.46 19.99
N PHE A 126 -2.09 10.58 18.96
CA PHE A 126 -1.54 11.83 18.44
C PHE A 126 -0.66 12.61 19.41
N ARG A 127 -0.46 12.12 20.64
CA ARG A 127 0.47 12.67 21.62
C ARG A 127 1.81 11.95 21.58
N SER A 128 1.77 10.62 21.60
CA SER A 128 2.94 9.74 21.60
C SER A 128 2.93 8.72 20.45
N CYS A 129 1.77 8.49 19.84
CA CYS A 129 1.61 7.54 18.75
C CYS A 129 0.67 8.06 17.65
N VAL A 130 0.81 7.52 16.44
CA VAL A 130 -0.02 7.83 15.27
C VAL A 130 -0.46 6.53 14.60
N PRO A 131 -1.58 6.53 13.85
CA PRO A 131 -1.99 5.35 13.10
C PRO A 131 -1.03 5.05 11.94
N LEU A 132 -0.81 3.76 11.68
CA LEU A 132 -0.21 3.24 10.45
C LEU A 132 -1.32 2.87 9.46
N PHE A 133 -1.22 3.40 8.25
CA PHE A 133 -2.14 3.11 7.14
C PHE A 133 -1.39 2.58 5.92
N SER A 134 -2.08 1.77 5.11
CA SER A 134 -1.75 1.68 3.69
C SER A 134 -2.04 3.01 2.98
N LEU A 135 -1.34 3.34 1.89
CA LEU A 135 -1.59 4.58 1.16
C LEU A 135 -3.03 4.68 0.64
N ALA A 136 -3.62 3.55 0.23
CA ALA A 136 -5.03 3.50 -0.18
C ALA A 136 -6.00 3.83 0.98
N ALA A 137 -5.70 3.30 2.17
CA ALA A 137 -6.45 3.60 3.39
C ALA A 137 -6.33 5.09 3.77
N ALA A 138 -5.13 5.67 3.71
CA ALA A 138 -4.88 7.07 4.02
C ALA A 138 -5.64 8.02 3.08
N ALA A 139 -5.82 7.65 1.81
CA ALA A 139 -6.55 8.48 0.87
C ALA A 139 -8.08 8.35 1.01
N GLY A 140 -8.61 7.17 1.30
CA GLY A 140 -10.04 6.98 1.54
C GLY A 140 -10.56 7.68 2.81
N GLY A 141 -9.71 7.86 3.83
CA GLY A 141 -10.15 8.29 5.17
C GLY A 141 -10.58 9.72 5.36
N PHE A 142 -10.20 10.60 4.46
CA PHE A 142 -10.45 12.02 4.63
C PHE A 142 -11.54 12.56 3.68
N SER A 143 -12.28 11.68 2.98
CA SER A 143 -13.53 12.05 2.29
C SER A 143 -14.66 11.17 2.80
N THR A 144 -15.55 11.76 3.59
CA THR A 144 -16.93 11.33 3.90
C THR A 144 -17.26 9.83 3.78
N ALA A 145 -17.43 9.19 4.95
CA ALA A 145 -18.27 8.01 5.19
C ALA A 145 -17.85 6.66 4.56
N ALA A 146 -16.70 6.11 4.97
CA ALA A 146 -16.50 4.67 5.16
C ALA A 146 -15.22 4.44 5.98
N GLY A 147 -15.28 3.57 7.00
CA GLY A 147 -14.20 3.34 7.96
C GLY A 147 -12.89 2.90 7.30
N VAL A 148 -11.84 3.68 7.55
CA VAL A 148 -10.47 3.30 7.21
C VAL A 148 -9.99 2.25 8.18
N GLU A 149 -9.50 1.13 7.66
CA GLU A 149 -8.85 0.11 8.48
C GLU A 149 -7.46 0.63 8.86
N ILE A 150 -7.31 1.04 10.12
CA ILE A 150 -5.99 1.26 10.76
C ILE A 150 -5.29 -0.09 10.80
N GLU A 151 -4.07 -0.17 10.27
CA GLU A 151 -3.30 -1.42 10.35
C GLU A 151 -2.84 -1.68 11.79
N THR A 152 -2.29 -0.65 12.42
CA THR A 152 -1.92 -0.62 13.84
C THR A 152 -1.63 0.82 14.27
N TRP A 153 -1.41 1.06 15.56
CA TRP A 153 -0.86 2.31 16.07
C TRP A 153 0.65 2.16 16.29
N VAL A 154 1.40 3.22 16.05
CA VAL A 154 2.86 3.18 16.13
C VAL A 154 3.40 4.41 16.83
N VAL A 155 4.50 4.23 17.56
CA VAL A 155 5.39 5.31 17.99
C VAL A 155 6.44 5.49 16.89
N PRO A 156 6.34 6.55 16.06
CA PRO A 156 7.31 6.80 15.00
C PRO A 156 8.67 7.18 15.60
N ASN A 157 9.75 6.73 14.98
CA ASN A 157 11.10 7.17 15.33
C ASN A 157 11.33 8.58 14.76
N THR A 158 10.92 9.58 15.51
CA THR A 158 11.08 10.99 15.15
C THR A 158 11.15 11.85 16.42
N GLN A 159 11.88 12.96 16.35
CA GLN A 159 11.90 13.98 17.40
C GLN A 159 10.81 15.05 17.20
N LEU A 160 10.06 14.97 16.08
CA LEU A 160 9.02 15.94 15.77
C LEU A 160 7.80 15.72 16.67
N PRO A 161 7.14 16.80 17.12
CA PRO A 161 5.89 16.68 17.86
C PRO A 161 4.80 16.07 16.97
N LEU A 162 4.00 15.19 17.57
CA LEU A 162 2.86 14.57 16.93
C LEU A 162 1.62 15.44 17.12
N HIS A 163 0.75 15.45 16.12
CA HIS A 163 -0.49 16.20 16.12
C HIS A 163 -1.61 15.41 15.46
N GLU A 164 -2.85 15.79 15.74
CA GLU A 164 -4.03 15.19 15.13
C GLU A 164 -3.97 15.29 13.60
N GLY A 165 -4.37 14.22 12.93
CA GLY A 165 -4.29 14.10 11.47
C GLY A 165 -2.92 13.66 10.92
N MET A 166 -1.93 13.41 11.79
CA MET A 166 -0.69 12.74 11.40
C MET A 166 -0.86 11.22 11.31
N PHE A 167 -0.13 10.58 10.39
CA PHE A 167 -0.13 9.14 10.21
C PHE A 167 1.17 8.65 9.56
N VAL A 168 1.49 7.38 9.75
CA VAL A 168 2.58 6.71 9.04
C VAL A 168 2.02 5.93 7.85
N ALA A 169 2.72 5.94 6.73
CA ALA A 169 2.46 5.03 5.62
C ALA A 169 3.76 4.67 4.90
N ARG A 170 3.80 3.46 4.32
CA ARG A 170 4.94 3.02 3.51
C ARG A 170 4.81 3.55 2.08
N VAL A 171 5.88 4.18 1.58
CA VAL A 171 6.01 4.62 0.19
C VAL A 171 6.82 3.55 -0.56
N VAL A 172 6.31 3.08 -1.69
CA VAL A 172 6.96 2.08 -2.54
C VAL A 172 7.12 2.67 -3.94
N GLY A 173 8.22 2.36 -4.63
CA GLY A 173 8.51 2.90 -5.96
C GLY A 173 9.63 3.95 -5.92
N HIS A 174 10.25 4.18 -7.08
CA HIS A 174 11.56 4.84 -7.16
C HIS A 174 11.48 6.30 -7.62
N SER A 175 10.28 6.80 -7.89
CA SER A 175 10.06 8.13 -8.49
C SER A 175 10.50 9.31 -7.60
N MET A 176 10.65 9.09 -6.29
CA MET A 176 11.02 10.12 -5.32
C MET A 176 12.44 9.95 -4.75
N GLU A 177 13.20 8.99 -5.29
CA GLU A 177 14.60 8.79 -4.94
C GLU A 177 15.47 9.98 -5.39
N PRO A 178 16.57 10.28 -4.68
CA PRO A 178 17.06 9.59 -3.47
C PRO A 178 16.37 10.06 -2.18
N ALA A 179 15.56 11.11 -2.23
CA ALA A 179 15.00 11.74 -1.02
C ALA A 179 14.00 10.84 -0.27
N ILE A 180 13.31 9.94 -0.98
CA ILE A 180 12.46 8.91 -0.41
C ILE A 180 12.83 7.59 -1.08
N PRO A 181 13.68 6.77 -0.45
CA PRO A 181 13.95 5.42 -0.92
C PRO A 181 12.69 4.58 -1.05
N SER A 182 12.65 3.70 -2.06
CA SER A 182 11.56 2.74 -2.19
C SER A 182 11.48 1.84 -0.95
N GLY A 183 10.29 1.73 -0.36
CA GLY A 183 10.03 0.96 0.86
C GLY A 183 10.11 1.77 2.16
N SER A 184 10.48 3.05 2.11
CA SER A 184 10.54 3.91 3.30
C SER A 184 9.18 4.09 3.97
N PHE A 185 9.18 4.12 5.29
CA PHE A 185 8.03 4.60 6.07
C PHE A 185 8.12 6.11 6.22
N CYS A 186 7.01 6.78 5.97
CA CYS A 186 6.95 8.23 5.95
C CYS A 186 5.87 8.71 6.91
N LEU A 187 6.19 9.73 7.69
CA LEU A 187 5.23 10.47 8.50
C LEU A 187 4.57 11.53 7.62
N PHE A 188 3.25 11.50 7.58
CA PHE A 188 2.42 12.44 6.83
C PHE A 188 1.54 13.26 7.77
N ARG A 189 1.07 14.42 7.29
CA ARG A 189 0.11 15.28 7.98
C ARG A 189 -1.06 15.67 7.08
N HIS A 190 -2.27 15.44 7.58
CA HIS A 190 -3.53 15.92 7.01
C HIS A 190 -4.23 16.88 8.01
N PRO A 191 -4.97 17.91 7.54
CA PRO A 191 -5.02 18.38 6.17
C PRO A 191 -3.76 19.19 5.82
N VAL A 192 -3.52 19.37 4.52
CA VAL A 192 -2.43 20.24 4.07
C VAL A 192 -2.82 21.70 4.28
N ALA A 193 -2.21 22.35 5.27
CA ALA A 193 -2.43 23.76 5.58
C ALA A 193 -1.42 24.67 4.84
N GLY A 194 -1.90 25.84 4.38
CA GLY A 194 -1.07 26.84 3.70
C GLY A 194 -0.75 26.51 2.24
N SER A 195 0.33 27.13 1.71
CA SER A 195 0.77 26.89 0.33
C SER A 195 1.22 25.45 0.14
N ARG A 196 0.91 24.90 -1.05
CA ARG A 196 1.35 23.56 -1.50
C ARG A 196 2.65 23.62 -2.29
N GLN A 197 3.09 24.83 -2.67
CA GLN A 197 4.19 25.05 -3.60
C GLN A 197 5.50 24.45 -3.07
N GLY A 198 6.13 23.61 -3.89
CA GLY A 198 7.42 22.97 -3.60
C GLY A 198 7.36 21.82 -2.59
N ARG A 199 6.20 21.53 -1.99
CA ARG A 199 6.05 20.50 -0.95
C ARG A 199 5.86 19.13 -1.57
N ILE A 200 6.30 18.09 -0.85
CA ILE A 200 6.05 16.70 -1.23
C ILE A 200 4.70 16.29 -0.66
N LEU A 201 3.77 15.88 -1.52
CA LEU A 201 2.39 15.58 -1.18
C LEU A 201 2.04 14.16 -1.58
N LEU A 202 1.23 13.51 -0.76
CA LEU A 202 0.42 12.35 -1.15
C LEU A 202 -0.82 12.87 -1.88
N VAL A 203 -0.97 12.45 -3.13
CA VAL A 203 -2.03 12.92 -4.03
C VAL A 203 -2.79 11.74 -4.60
N GLU A 204 -4.10 11.89 -4.69
CA GLU A 204 -5.00 10.99 -5.41
C GLU A 204 -5.38 11.61 -6.76
N HIS A 205 -5.34 10.82 -7.83
CA HIS A 205 -5.80 11.18 -9.17
C HIS A 205 -6.40 9.98 -9.88
N ARG A 206 -7.63 10.14 -10.38
CA ARG A 206 -8.41 9.04 -10.98
C ARG A 206 -7.78 8.49 -12.27
N ASP A 207 -7.13 9.34 -13.05
CA ASP A 207 -6.53 8.98 -14.34
C ASP A 207 -5.01 8.79 -14.29
N ILE A 208 -4.38 8.89 -13.12
CA ILE A 208 -2.96 8.51 -12.98
C ILE A 208 -2.92 7.01 -12.69
N HIS A 209 -2.53 6.23 -13.69
CA HIS A 209 -2.02 4.88 -13.48
C HIS A 209 -0.52 4.98 -13.19
N ASP A 210 -0.17 5.04 -11.91
CA ASP A 210 1.22 4.92 -11.48
C ASP A 210 1.62 3.43 -11.61
N PRO A 211 2.52 3.08 -12.55
CA PRO A 211 2.88 1.69 -12.82
C PRO A 211 3.53 0.99 -11.61
N ASP A 212 4.06 1.76 -10.65
CA ASP A 212 4.66 1.23 -9.43
C ASP A 212 3.60 0.93 -8.34
N HIS A 213 2.41 1.54 -8.41
CA HIS A 213 1.41 1.50 -7.33
C HIS A 213 0.09 0.80 -7.72
N GLY A 214 -0.16 0.56 -9.01
CA GLY A 214 -1.38 -0.11 -9.49
C GLY A 214 -2.69 0.57 -9.04
N GLY A 215 -2.64 1.84 -8.64
CA GLY A 215 -3.74 2.58 -8.02
C GLY A 215 -3.63 4.09 -8.23
N SER A 216 -4.70 4.81 -7.91
CA SER A 216 -4.87 6.26 -8.13
C SER A 216 -4.03 7.16 -7.22
N TYR A 217 -2.95 6.67 -6.59
CA TYR A 217 -2.18 7.41 -5.56
C TYR A 217 -0.73 7.60 -5.96
N THR A 218 -0.18 8.77 -5.68
CA THR A 218 1.24 9.04 -5.92
C THR A 218 1.79 10.05 -4.91
N VAL A 219 3.08 9.90 -4.58
CA VAL A 219 3.83 10.89 -3.79
C VAL A 219 4.69 11.70 -4.75
N LYS A 220 4.46 13.01 -4.82
CA LYS A 220 5.16 13.91 -5.75
C LYS A 220 5.37 15.28 -5.15
N ARG A 221 6.37 16.00 -5.66
CA ARG A 221 6.56 17.42 -5.34
C ARG A 221 5.57 18.27 -6.13
N TYR A 222 4.77 19.05 -5.42
CA TYR A 222 3.74 19.88 -6.01
C TYR A 222 4.30 21.22 -6.50
N ARG A 223 3.98 21.59 -7.74
CA ARG A 223 4.28 22.91 -8.31
C ARG A 223 3.04 23.43 -9.02
N SER A 224 2.61 24.65 -8.71
CA SER A 224 1.59 25.37 -9.45
C SER A 224 2.16 26.64 -10.08
N GLU A 225 1.64 26.97 -11.26
CA GLU A 225 1.88 28.22 -11.97
C GLU A 225 0.52 28.84 -12.28
N LYS A 226 0.33 30.13 -11.95
CA LYS A 226 -0.83 30.91 -12.39
C LYS A 226 -0.41 31.70 -13.62
N ARG A 227 -1.06 31.49 -14.76
CA ARG A 227 -0.93 32.38 -15.92
C ARG A 227 -2.13 33.31 -15.96
N ALA A 228 -1.87 34.62 -15.99
CA ALA A 228 -2.87 35.61 -16.34
C ALA A 228 -3.15 35.49 -17.85
N ALA A 229 -4.42 35.39 -18.23
CA ALA A 229 -4.80 35.50 -19.63
C ALA A 229 -4.53 36.93 -20.16
N PRO A 230 -4.29 37.10 -21.48
CA PRO A 230 -4.25 38.41 -22.11
C PRO A 230 -5.52 39.22 -21.78
N ALA A 231 -5.38 40.53 -21.60
CA ALA A 231 -6.44 41.43 -21.13
C ALA A 231 -7.71 41.42 -22.00
N GLU A 232 -7.62 40.96 -23.25
CA GLU A 232 -8.71 40.94 -24.23
C GLU A 232 -9.66 39.74 -24.08
N GLU A 233 -9.30 38.70 -23.31
CA GLU A 233 -10.07 37.46 -23.19
C GLU A 233 -10.82 37.29 -21.85
N GLY A 234 -11.03 38.38 -21.10
CA GLY A 234 -11.85 38.33 -19.89
C GLY A 234 -11.22 37.53 -18.73
N GLY A 235 -9.95 37.80 -18.44
CA GLY A 235 -9.38 37.69 -17.08
C GLY A 235 -9.32 36.32 -16.40
N TRP A 236 -9.59 35.21 -17.09
CA TRP A 236 -9.49 33.88 -16.47
C TRP A 236 -8.02 33.47 -16.26
N CYS A 237 -7.63 33.26 -15.00
CA CYS A 237 -6.31 32.74 -14.66
C CYS A 237 -6.28 31.21 -14.80
N HIS A 238 -5.54 30.71 -15.78
CA HIS A 238 -5.29 29.27 -15.88
C HIS A 238 -4.23 28.86 -14.86
N GLN A 239 -4.63 27.99 -13.92
CA GLN A 239 -3.70 27.35 -12.99
C GLN A 239 -3.21 26.03 -13.61
N LYS A 240 -1.91 25.95 -13.87
CA LYS A 240 -1.24 24.71 -14.28
C LYS A 240 -0.65 24.05 -13.04
N ILE A 241 -0.94 22.78 -12.82
CA ILE A 241 -0.31 21.98 -11.75
C ILE A 241 0.68 21.02 -12.40
N THR A 242 1.82 20.84 -11.75
CA THR A 242 2.85 19.89 -12.14
C THR A 242 3.28 19.11 -10.91
N LEU A 243 3.17 17.79 -10.98
CA LEU A 243 3.64 16.85 -9.97
C LEU A 243 5.00 16.33 -10.42
N LEU A 244 6.04 16.74 -9.69
CA LEU A 244 7.43 16.47 -10.02
C LEU A 244 7.95 15.26 -9.23
N SER A 245 8.64 14.38 -9.93
CA SER A 245 9.51 13.36 -9.36
C SER A 245 10.85 13.98 -8.96
N ASN A 246 11.45 13.47 -7.87
CA ASN A 246 12.84 13.82 -7.54
C ASN A 246 13.82 12.97 -8.38
N ASN A 247 13.42 11.76 -8.77
CA ASN A 247 14.20 10.89 -9.64
C ASN A 247 14.04 11.35 -11.11
N PRO A 248 15.12 11.79 -11.79
CA PRO A 248 15.06 12.30 -13.16
C PRO A 248 14.59 11.28 -14.21
N ALA A 249 14.64 9.98 -13.90
CA ALA A 249 14.14 8.93 -14.80
C ALA A 249 12.62 8.95 -14.97
N TYR A 250 11.90 9.70 -14.13
CA TYR A 250 10.45 9.79 -14.13
C TYR A 250 9.99 11.16 -14.63
N ALA A 251 9.17 11.15 -15.69
CA ALA A 251 8.65 12.37 -16.27
C ALA A 251 7.66 13.08 -15.32
N PRO A 252 7.64 14.42 -15.30
CA PRO A 252 6.63 15.18 -14.58
C PRO A 252 5.20 14.86 -15.06
N ILE A 253 4.27 14.77 -14.12
CA ILE A 253 2.84 14.68 -14.43
C ILE A 253 2.28 16.09 -14.46
N VAL A 254 1.87 16.53 -15.65
CA VAL A 254 1.31 17.86 -15.88
C VAL A 254 -0.20 17.74 -15.97
N LEU A 255 -0.90 18.50 -15.13
CA LEU A 255 -2.35 18.49 -15.03
C LEU A 255 -2.87 19.77 -15.65
N VAL A 256 -3.73 19.63 -16.66
CA VAL A 256 -4.33 20.79 -17.34
C VAL A 256 -5.47 21.39 -16.50
N PRO A 257 -5.90 22.64 -16.75
CA PRO A 257 -6.93 23.29 -15.94
C PRO A 257 -8.25 22.51 -15.82
N SER A 258 -8.63 21.74 -16.85
CA SER A 258 -9.80 20.86 -16.86
C SER A 258 -9.67 19.64 -15.93
N GLU A 259 -8.45 19.23 -15.59
CA GLU A 259 -8.13 18.09 -14.73
C GLU A 259 -7.79 18.52 -13.30
N THR A 260 -7.55 19.81 -13.08
CA THR A 260 -7.11 20.35 -11.78
C THR A 260 -8.13 20.10 -10.66
N GLY A 261 -9.43 20.05 -10.99
CA GLY A 261 -10.49 19.69 -10.03
C GLY A 261 -10.54 18.20 -9.67
N GLN A 262 -9.79 17.34 -10.38
CA GLN A 262 -9.77 15.89 -10.19
C GLN A 262 -8.60 15.43 -9.32
N VAL A 263 -7.71 16.37 -8.96
CA VAL A 263 -6.52 16.13 -8.15
C VAL A 263 -6.85 16.37 -6.69
N ARG A 264 -6.91 15.30 -5.90
CA ARG A 264 -7.18 15.40 -4.49
C ARG A 264 -5.88 15.30 -3.70
N VAL A 265 -5.48 16.41 -3.09
CA VAL A 265 -4.34 16.44 -2.17
C VAL A 265 -4.79 15.85 -0.85
N ILE A 266 -4.15 14.74 -0.45
CA ILE A 266 -4.47 14.03 0.78
C ILE A 266 -3.62 14.60 1.92
N ALA A 267 -2.31 14.40 1.88
CA ALA A 267 -1.45 14.74 3.00
C ALA A 267 -0.11 15.29 2.52
N GLU A 268 0.58 16.00 3.40
CA GLU A 268 1.93 16.47 3.19
C GLU A 268 2.91 15.50 3.86
N LEU A 269 4.04 15.21 3.19
CA LEU A 269 5.17 14.54 3.82
C LEU A 269 5.80 15.45 4.89
N VAL A 270 5.90 14.94 6.12
CA VAL A 270 6.56 15.60 7.25
C VAL A 270 7.99 15.11 7.40
N ALA A 271 8.18 13.78 7.38
CA ALA A 271 9.49 13.16 7.54
C ALA A 271 9.53 11.77 6.89
N VAL A 272 10.71 11.37 6.42
CA VAL A 272 11.03 9.97 6.18
C VAL A 272 11.55 9.41 7.51
N LEU A 273 11.01 8.27 7.94
CA LEU A 273 11.37 7.63 9.19
C LEU A 273 12.55 6.71 8.91
N ASP A 274 13.75 7.29 9.00
CA ASP A 274 14.97 6.57 8.75
C ASP A 274 15.29 5.70 9.97
N GLY A 275 15.38 4.39 9.74
CA GLY A 275 15.73 3.41 10.77
C GLY A 275 17.18 3.47 11.25
N ILE A 276 17.83 4.63 11.17
CA ILE A 276 19.22 4.81 11.59
C ILE A 276 19.18 5.64 12.88
N PRO A 277 19.48 5.07 14.05
CA PRO A 277 19.79 5.88 15.21
C PRO A 277 21.04 6.71 14.88
N GLY A 278 20.89 8.03 14.91
CA GLY A 278 22.04 8.95 14.99
C GLY A 278 22.77 8.80 16.32
#